data_AF-B9SFY9-F1
#
_entry.id   AF-B9SFY9-F1
#
_cell.length_a   1.000
_cell.length_b   1.000
_cell.length_c   1.000
_cell.angle_alpha   90.00
_cell.angle_beta   90.00
_cell.angle_gamma   90.00
#
_symmetry.space_group_name_H-M   'P 1'
#
loop_
_entity.id
_entity.type
_entity.pdbx_description
1 polymer ?
#
loop_
_entity_poly.entity_id
_entity_poly.type
_entity_poly.pdbx_seq_one_letter_code
_entity_poly.pdbx_strand_id
1 'polypeptide(L)'
;MKSMDHQLRSQSKASIKLINGQIIHCHNFIFYFFLFGCGIAFVLTLSFYLKDISFVNFQLNQSSLSNSSFSLISPSPLSLPSTSNDETTPKARIGLKGFLTPPNVSHDMEDEELLWRASMAPRVLEFPFKRVPKIAFLFLTRGPLPFAPLWELFFKGHEGFYSIYVHCNPSFNGSLPSPNSVFHGRMIPSKYC
;
A
#
# COMPACT_ATOMS: atom_id res chain seq x y z
N MET A 1 4.76 42.31 -74.04
CA MET A 1 5.60 41.44 -73.18
C MET A 1 5.25 41.58 -71.69
N LYS A 2 5.26 42.79 -71.11
CA LYS A 2 5.11 43.04 -69.65
C LYS A 2 3.80 42.56 -68.98
N SER A 3 2.70 42.41 -69.73
CA SER A 3 1.40 41.98 -69.20
C SER A 3 1.37 40.48 -68.83
N MET A 4 2.11 39.65 -69.56
CA MET A 4 2.08 38.19 -69.39
C MET A 4 2.82 37.73 -68.12
N ASP A 5 3.89 38.46 -67.74
CA ASP A 5 4.66 38.19 -66.52
C ASP A 5 3.87 38.47 -65.23
N HIS A 6 3.01 39.49 -65.26
CA HIS A 6 2.14 39.82 -64.11
C HIS A 6 1.10 38.74 -63.85
N GLN A 7 0.56 38.11 -64.90
CA GLN A 7 -0.43 37.05 -64.78
C GLN A 7 0.19 35.77 -64.21
N LEU A 8 1.37 35.37 -64.72
CA LEU A 8 2.14 34.23 -64.20
C LEU A 8 2.57 34.43 -62.74
N ARG A 9 2.97 35.65 -62.36
CA ARG A 9 3.35 35.99 -60.98
C ARG A 9 2.16 36.04 -60.02
N SER A 10 0.96 36.35 -60.52
CA SER A 10 -0.26 36.31 -59.69
C SER A 10 -0.73 34.87 -59.44
N GLN A 11 -0.70 34.01 -60.48
CA GLN A 11 -1.04 32.61 -60.35
C GLN A 11 -0.05 31.87 -59.44
N SER A 12 1.26 32.12 -59.57
CA SER A 12 2.25 31.48 -58.70
C SER A 12 2.05 31.83 -57.23
N LYS A 13 1.74 33.10 -56.92
CA LYS A 13 1.43 33.55 -55.56
C LYS A 13 0.15 32.92 -54.99
N ALA A 14 -0.87 32.73 -55.82
CA ALA A 14 -2.11 32.07 -55.41
C ALA A 14 -1.88 30.57 -55.12
N SER A 15 -1.12 29.88 -55.97
CA SER A 15 -0.78 28.47 -55.80
C SER A 15 0.13 28.23 -54.58
N ILE A 16 1.10 29.11 -54.32
CA ILE A 16 1.99 29.00 -53.14
C ILE A 16 1.19 29.16 -51.82
N LYS A 17 0.18 30.03 -51.78
CA LYS A 17 -0.69 30.20 -50.59
C LYS A 17 -1.54 28.97 -50.30
N LEU A 18 -2.07 28.30 -51.34
CA LEU A 18 -2.84 27.06 -51.22
C LEU A 18 -1.98 25.90 -50.69
N ILE A 19 -0.74 25.79 -51.17
CA ILE A 19 0.21 24.76 -50.73
C ILE A 19 0.58 24.94 -49.25
N ASN A 20 0.85 26.18 -48.81
CA ASN A 20 1.22 26.44 -47.40
C ASN A 20 0.11 26.09 -46.40
N GLY A 21 -1.16 26.38 -46.73
CA GLY A 21 -2.28 26.03 -45.86
C GLY A 21 -2.46 24.51 -45.72
N GLN A 22 -2.37 23.77 -46.83
CA GLN A 22 -2.47 22.31 -46.85
C GLN A 22 -1.32 21.63 -46.09
N ILE A 23 -0.10 22.18 -46.16
CA ILE A 23 1.07 21.68 -45.43
C ILE A 23 0.87 21.77 -43.90
N ILE A 24 0.26 22.85 -43.40
CA ILE A 24 0.02 23.04 -41.96
C ILE A 24 -0.97 21.99 -41.42
N HIS A 25 -2.05 21.71 -42.15
CA HIS A 25 -3.00 20.68 -41.76
C HIS A 25 -2.39 19.28 -41.78
N CYS A 26 -1.55 18.98 -42.77
CA CYS A 26 -0.83 17.71 -42.86
C CYS A 26 0.19 17.55 -41.72
N HIS A 27 0.94 18.61 -41.41
CA HIS A 27 1.89 18.62 -40.30
C HIS A 27 1.19 18.40 -38.94
N ASN A 28 0.05 19.05 -38.71
CA ASN A 28 -0.72 18.84 -37.50
C ASN A 28 -1.25 17.40 -37.41
N PHE A 29 -1.76 16.84 -38.50
CA PHE A 29 -2.21 15.45 -38.53
C PHE A 29 -1.07 14.46 -38.20
N ILE A 30 0.10 14.66 -38.80
CA ILE A 30 1.31 13.87 -38.53
C ILE A 30 1.73 14.02 -37.07
N PHE A 31 1.73 15.24 -36.53
CA PHE A 31 2.05 15.51 -35.14
C PHE A 31 1.10 14.76 -34.17
N TYR A 32 -0.21 14.79 -34.41
CA TYR A 32 -1.17 14.05 -33.60
C TYR A 32 -0.99 12.53 -33.70
N PHE A 33 -0.65 12.03 -34.88
CA PHE A 33 -0.35 10.60 -35.07
C PHE A 33 0.88 10.17 -34.25
N PHE A 34 1.94 10.98 -34.25
CA PHE A 34 3.12 10.75 -33.41
C PHE A 34 2.81 10.82 -31.91
N LEU A 35 2.05 11.82 -31.46
CA LEU A 35 1.65 11.92 -30.05
C LEU A 35 0.82 10.71 -29.61
N PHE A 36 -0.12 10.27 -30.46
CA PHE A 36 -0.95 9.10 -30.18
C PHE A 36 -0.10 7.82 -30.12
N GLY A 37 0.78 7.62 -31.10
CA GLY A 37 1.69 6.46 -31.14
C GLY A 37 2.67 6.43 -29.96
N CYS A 38 3.33 7.56 -29.67
CA CYS A 38 4.20 7.70 -28.50
C CYS A 38 3.44 7.51 -27.18
N GLY A 39 2.20 8.00 -27.10
CA GLY A 39 1.34 7.80 -25.93
C GLY A 39 1.03 6.33 -25.67
N ILE A 40 0.65 5.57 -26.71
CA ILE A 40 0.41 4.12 -26.58
C ILE A 40 1.69 3.38 -26.19
N ALA A 41 2.81 3.67 -26.84
CA ALA A 41 4.09 3.05 -26.51
C ALA A 41 4.49 3.32 -25.05
N PHE A 42 4.35 4.56 -24.59
CA PHE A 42 4.65 4.94 -23.21
C PHE A 42 3.76 4.19 -22.21
N VAL A 43 2.46 4.09 -22.46
CA VAL A 43 1.53 3.35 -21.60
C VAL A 43 1.87 1.86 -21.55
N LEU A 44 2.20 1.24 -22.69
CA LEU A 44 2.60 -0.17 -22.73
C LEU A 44 3.90 -0.39 -21.96
N THR A 45 4.93 0.41 -22.21
CA THR A 45 6.21 0.32 -21.49
C THR A 45 6.03 0.53 -19.99
N LEU A 46 5.23 1.51 -19.57
CA LEU A 46 4.94 1.76 -18.16
C LEU A 46 4.17 0.59 -17.53
N SER A 47 3.22 -0.01 -18.26
CA SER A 47 2.48 -1.19 -17.81
C SER A 47 3.39 -2.41 -17.62
N PHE A 48 4.38 -2.62 -18.50
CA PHE A 48 5.38 -3.68 -18.32
C PHE A 48 6.28 -3.41 -17.12
N TYR A 49 6.77 -2.18 -16.97
CA TYR A 49 7.62 -1.78 -15.85
C TYR A 49 6.95 -2.00 -14.48
N LEU A 50 5.67 -1.63 -14.35
CA LEU A 50 4.89 -1.86 -13.12
C LEU A 50 4.68 -3.36 -12.84
N LYS A 51 4.55 -4.19 -13.88
CA LYS A 51 4.43 -5.65 -13.75
C LYS A 51 5.75 -6.29 -13.33
N ASP A 52 6.88 -5.83 -13.86
CA ASP A 52 8.21 -6.29 -13.45
C ASP A 52 8.51 -5.95 -12.00
N ILE A 53 8.17 -4.74 -11.53
CA ILE A 53 8.27 -4.38 -10.11
C ILE A 53 7.44 -5.33 -9.24
N SER A 54 6.23 -5.65 -9.67
CA SER A 54 5.34 -6.58 -8.95
C SER A 54 5.92 -7.99 -8.89
N PHE A 55 6.54 -8.45 -9.99
CA PHE A 55 7.17 -9.77 -10.09
C PHE A 55 8.46 -9.86 -9.25
N VAL A 56 9.32 -8.83 -9.30
CA VAL A 56 10.57 -8.77 -8.51
C VAL A 56 10.29 -8.70 -7.01
N ASN A 57 9.31 -7.89 -6.58
CA ASN A 57 8.89 -7.83 -5.17
C ASN A 57 8.31 -9.17 -4.68
N PHE A 58 7.63 -9.92 -5.55
CA PHE A 58 7.12 -11.25 -5.21
C PHE A 58 8.24 -12.29 -5.06
N GLN A 59 9.31 -12.18 -5.86
CA GLN A 59 10.45 -13.11 -5.81
C GLN A 59 11.38 -12.85 -4.61
N LEU A 60 11.56 -11.59 -4.21
CA LEU A 60 12.34 -11.22 -3.01
C LEU A 60 11.71 -11.70 -1.70
N ASN A 61 10.39 -11.89 -1.66
CA ASN A 61 9.71 -12.48 -0.50
C ASN A 61 9.82 -14.02 -0.43
N GLN A 62 10.28 -14.68 -1.50
CA GLN A 62 10.47 -16.13 -1.54
C GLN A 62 11.93 -16.57 -1.41
N SER A 63 12.89 -15.76 -1.89
CA SER A 63 14.31 -16.12 -1.89
C SER A 63 14.99 -16.06 -0.52
N SER A 64 14.34 -15.51 0.51
CA SER A 64 14.81 -15.60 1.90
C SER A 64 14.46 -16.92 2.59
N LEU A 65 13.88 -17.91 1.89
CA LEU A 65 13.48 -19.20 2.48
C LEU A 65 14.28 -20.42 1.99
N SER A 66 15.33 -20.23 1.19
CA SER A 66 16.17 -21.34 0.70
C SER A 66 17.63 -21.15 1.09
N ASN A 67 17.97 -21.59 2.29
CA ASN A 67 19.21 -22.30 2.66
C ASN A 67 19.56 -22.01 4.11
N SER A 68 19.04 -22.86 4.98
CA SER A 68 19.62 -23.09 6.30
C SER A 68 19.34 -24.54 6.65
N SER A 69 20.05 -25.45 5.99
CA SER A 69 20.19 -26.84 6.44
C SER A 69 20.92 -26.83 7.78
N PHE A 70 20.18 -26.62 8.87
CA PHE A 70 20.71 -26.80 10.22
C PHE A 70 20.26 -28.15 10.76
N SER A 71 21.29 -28.95 11.01
CA SER A 71 21.30 -30.28 11.61
C SER A 71 20.41 -30.36 12.85
N LEU A 72 19.67 -31.47 12.96
CA LEU A 72 18.95 -31.89 14.15
C LEU A 72 19.89 -31.95 15.36
N ILE A 73 19.87 -30.91 16.20
CA ILE A 73 20.40 -31.00 17.56
C ILE A 73 19.22 -31.37 18.46
N SER A 74 19.23 -32.63 18.91
CA SER A 74 18.33 -33.14 19.94
C SER A 74 18.51 -32.34 21.23
N PRO A 75 17.46 -31.75 21.83
CA PRO A 75 17.60 -31.13 23.15
C PRO A 75 17.61 -32.22 24.22
N SER A 76 18.73 -32.30 24.95
CA SER A 76 18.86 -33.08 26.18
C SER A 76 17.80 -32.64 27.22
N PRO A 77 17.32 -33.54 28.09
CA PRO A 77 16.34 -33.19 29.11
C PRO A 77 16.99 -32.33 30.20
N LEU A 78 16.62 -31.05 30.24
CA LEU A 78 17.07 -30.13 31.28
C LEU A 78 16.23 -30.35 32.55
N SER A 79 16.94 -30.62 33.65
CA SER A 79 16.42 -30.88 34.99
C SER A 79 15.64 -29.68 35.55
N LEU A 80 14.46 -29.98 36.10
CA LEU A 80 13.58 -29.06 36.80
C LEU A 80 14.16 -28.70 38.19
N PRO A 81 14.30 -27.42 38.57
CA PRO A 81 14.44 -27.06 39.96
C PRO A 81 13.05 -26.95 40.60
N SER A 82 12.80 -27.81 41.57
CA SER A 82 11.72 -27.69 42.56
C SER A 82 12.10 -26.71 43.68
N THR A 83 11.08 -26.25 44.43
CA THR A 83 11.10 -25.47 45.71
C THR A 83 10.87 -23.97 45.49
N SER A 84 9.92 -23.24 46.11
CA SER A 84 8.94 -23.50 47.19
C SER A 84 7.87 -22.38 47.21
N ASN A 85 6.62 -22.76 47.54
CA ASN A 85 5.59 -22.06 48.33
C ASN A 85 5.41 -20.53 48.17
N ASP A 86 4.27 -20.05 47.63
CA ASP A 86 3.06 -19.69 48.39
C ASP A 86 1.95 -19.12 47.45
N GLU A 87 0.71 -19.27 47.88
CA GLU A 87 -0.58 -18.74 47.38
C GLU A 87 -1.25 -19.27 46.08
N THR A 88 -2.48 -19.73 46.33
CA THR A 88 -3.43 -20.45 45.48
C THR A 88 -4.07 -19.53 44.43
N THR A 89 -3.62 -19.66 43.18
CA THR A 89 -4.53 -19.56 42.02
C THR A 89 -4.23 -20.75 41.12
N PRO A 90 -5.24 -21.53 40.67
CA PRO A 90 -4.99 -22.56 39.68
C PRO A 90 -4.48 -21.82 38.45
N LYS A 91 -3.20 -22.01 38.10
CA LYS A 91 -2.68 -21.71 36.75
C LYS A 91 -3.52 -22.56 35.80
N ALA A 92 -4.69 -22.04 35.43
CA ALA A 92 -5.51 -22.57 34.37
C ALA A 92 -4.55 -22.66 33.20
N ARG A 93 -4.28 -23.88 32.72
CA ARG A 93 -3.60 -24.07 31.45
C ARG A 93 -4.38 -23.24 30.46
N ILE A 94 -3.84 -22.08 30.10
CA ILE A 94 -4.45 -21.19 29.13
C ILE A 94 -4.38 -21.97 27.82
N GLY A 95 -5.43 -22.74 27.56
CA GLY A 95 -5.54 -23.52 26.32
C GLY A 95 -5.56 -22.58 25.12
N LEU A 96 -5.55 -23.15 23.93
CA LEU A 96 -5.59 -22.40 22.66
C LEU A 96 -6.62 -21.25 22.64
N LYS A 97 -7.74 -21.40 23.36
CA LYS A 97 -8.78 -20.39 23.53
C LYS A 97 -8.30 -19.06 24.14
N GLY A 98 -7.29 -19.08 25.01
CA GLY A 98 -6.70 -17.86 25.57
C GLY A 98 -5.78 -17.12 24.61
N PHE A 99 -5.13 -17.83 23.68
CA PHE A 99 -4.39 -17.21 22.58
C PHE A 99 -5.30 -16.55 21.52
N LEU A 100 -6.54 -17.00 21.41
CA LEU A 100 -7.54 -16.42 20.51
C LEU A 100 -8.22 -15.17 21.07
N THR A 101 -8.08 -14.93 22.37
CA THR A 101 -8.63 -13.73 23.00
C THR A 101 -7.60 -12.62 22.84
N PRO A 102 -7.94 -11.47 22.21
CA PRO A 102 -6.98 -10.38 22.13
C PRO A 102 -6.56 -10.02 23.55
N PRO A 103 -5.26 -10.15 23.89
CA PRO A 103 -4.79 -9.81 25.22
C PRO A 103 -5.10 -8.34 25.48
N ASN A 104 -5.30 -8.00 26.76
CA ASN A 104 -5.42 -6.60 27.16
C ASN A 104 -4.20 -5.84 26.60
N VAL A 105 -4.46 -4.84 25.75
CA VAL A 105 -3.44 -4.16 24.92
C VAL A 105 -2.49 -3.31 25.78
N SER A 106 -2.79 -3.12 27.07
CA SER A 106 -1.86 -2.52 28.02
C SER A 106 -0.75 -3.51 28.38
N HIS A 107 0.44 -3.28 27.85
CA HIS A 107 1.67 -3.95 28.28
C HIS A 107 2.47 -3.02 29.20
N ASP A 108 3.14 -3.59 30.20
CA ASP A 108 4.03 -2.88 31.12
C ASP A 108 5.49 -2.82 30.59
N MET A 109 5.66 -2.94 29.28
CA MET A 109 6.98 -2.94 28.62
C MET A 109 7.43 -1.53 28.27
N GLU A 110 8.73 -1.27 28.45
CA GLU A 110 9.43 -0.06 28.00
C GLU A 110 9.62 -0.05 26.47
N ASP A 111 9.80 1.13 25.87
CA ASP A 111 9.85 1.31 24.42
C ASP A 111 11.05 0.56 23.78
N GLU A 112 12.17 0.44 24.49
CA GLU A 112 13.35 -0.31 24.07
C GLU A 112 13.06 -1.82 24.01
N GLU A 113 12.30 -2.34 24.98
CA GLU A 113 11.89 -3.74 24.99
C GLU A 113 10.90 -4.02 23.85
N LEU A 114 9.97 -3.09 23.60
CA LEU A 114 9.06 -3.17 22.46
C LEU A 114 9.82 -3.20 21.13
N LEU A 115 10.80 -2.32 20.99
CA LEU A 115 11.62 -2.24 19.78
C LEU A 115 12.43 -3.52 19.59
N TRP A 116 13.05 -4.03 20.65
CA TRP A 116 13.75 -5.31 20.64
C TRP A 116 12.82 -6.46 20.21
N ARG A 117 11.61 -6.56 20.79
CA ARG A 117 10.63 -7.58 20.43
C ARG A 117 10.13 -7.44 18.99
N ALA A 118 9.89 -6.22 18.53
CA ALA A 118 9.47 -5.93 17.15
C ALA A 118 10.55 -6.25 16.12
N SER A 119 11.83 -6.21 16.51
CA SER A 119 12.96 -6.58 15.64
C SER A 119 13.09 -8.08 15.38
N MET A 120 12.45 -8.93 16.21
CA MET A 120 12.56 -10.38 16.08
C MET A 120 11.66 -10.91 14.94
N ALA A 121 12.23 -11.71 14.04
CA ALA A 121 11.46 -12.37 12.99
C ALA A 121 10.56 -13.48 13.56
N PRO A 122 9.27 -13.55 13.17
CA PRO A 122 8.36 -14.60 13.64
C PRO A 122 8.82 -15.96 13.11
N ARG A 123 9.18 -16.88 14.01
CA ARG A 123 9.61 -18.25 13.68
C ARG A 123 8.46 -19.26 13.58
N VAL A 124 7.22 -18.78 13.50
CA VAL A 124 6.04 -19.67 13.50
C VAL A 124 5.76 -20.11 12.06
N LEU A 125 6.04 -21.39 11.79
CA LEU A 125 5.85 -22.02 10.47
C LEU A 125 4.37 -22.27 10.16
N GLU A 126 3.57 -22.62 11.17
CA GLU A 126 2.16 -22.95 10.99
C GLU A 126 1.33 -22.37 12.14
N PHE A 127 0.25 -21.67 11.80
CA PHE A 127 -0.63 -21.06 12.78
C PHE A 127 -1.78 -22.02 13.09
N PRO A 128 -2.20 -22.13 14.36
CA PRO A 128 -3.28 -23.05 14.76
C PRO A 128 -4.68 -22.60 14.29
N PHE A 129 -4.75 -21.60 13.41
CA PHE A 129 -5.96 -21.06 12.84
C PHE A 129 -5.70 -20.54 11.42
N LYS A 130 -6.74 -20.58 10.60
CA LYS A 130 -6.70 -20.03 9.24
C LYS A 130 -6.51 -18.51 9.31
N ARG A 131 -5.33 -18.04 8.94
CA ARG A 131 -5.06 -16.61 8.80
C ARG A 131 -5.63 -16.13 7.47
N VAL A 132 -6.54 -15.18 7.56
CA VAL A 132 -6.98 -14.43 6.38
C VAL A 132 -5.97 -13.32 6.14
N PRO A 133 -5.38 -13.22 4.93
CA PRO A 133 -4.52 -12.10 4.59
C PRO A 133 -5.28 -10.79 4.81
N LYS A 134 -4.71 -9.89 5.62
CA LYS A 134 -5.35 -8.65 6.04
C LYS A 134 -4.45 -7.46 5.74
N ILE A 135 -4.99 -6.43 5.11
CA ILE A 135 -4.25 -5.20 4.78
C ILE A 135 -4.49 -4.16 5.87
N ALA A 136 -3.42 -3.52 6.36
CA ALA A 136 -3.52 -2.41 7.30
C ALA A 136 -3.41 -1.07 6.57
N PHE A 137 -4.43 -0.22 6.71
CA PHE A 137 -4.45 1.15 6.19
C PHE A 137 -4.18 2.12 7.33
N LEU A 138 -3.12 2.93 7.20
CA LEU A 138 -2.79 3.99 8.13
C LEU A 138 -3.03 5.35 7.47
N PHE A 139 -3.96 6.11 8.03
CA PHE A 139 -4.26 7.47 7.59
C PHE A 139 -3.65 8.48 8.56
N LEU A 140 -2.65 9.21 8.09
CA LEU A 140 -2.02 10.30 8.84
C LEU A 140 -2.64 11.62 8.39
N THR A 141 -3.38 12.28 9.26
CA THR A 141 -4.15 13.48 8.91
C THR A 141 -3.94 14.58 9.94
N ARG A 142 -3.96 15.84 9.51
CA ARG A 142 -3.91 16.99 10.45
C ARG A 142 -5.30 17.42 10.95
N GLY A 143 -6.36 16.97 10.29
CA GLY A 143 -7.75 17.36 10.53
C GLY A 143 -8.70 16.24 10.09
N PRO A 144 -9.90 16.55 9.54
CA PRO A 144 -10.81 15.52 9.07
C PRO A 144 -10.19 14.72 7.92
N LEU A 145 -10.51 13.42 7.84
CA LEU A 145 -9.97 12.53 6.82
C LEU A 145 -10.44 12.97 5.43
N PRO A 146 -9.53 13.43 4.54
CA PRO A 146 -9.92 13.80 3.19
C PRO A 146 -10.48 12.59 2.43
N PHE A 147 -11.51 12.84 1.62
CA PHE A 147 -12.19 11.81 0.82
C PHE A 147 -12.78 10.66 1.64
N ALA A 148 -13.11 10.86 2.92
CA ALA A 148 -13.75 9.84 3.74
C ALA A 148 -14.94 9.12 3.06
N PRO A 149 -15.86 9.79 2.33
CA PRO A 149 -16.95 9.11 1.62
C PRO A 149 -16.47 8.17 0.51
N LEU A 150 -15.38 8.52 -0.20
CA LEU A 150 -14.80 7.66 -1.23
C LEU A 150 -14.18 6.42 -0.60
N TRP A 151 -13.45 6.61 0.50
CA TRP A 151 -12.86 5.50 1.23
C TRP A 151 -13.94 4.57 1.82
N GLU A 152 -15.05 5.10 2.32
CA GLU A 152 -16.20 4.30 2.76
C GLU A 152 -16.73 3.39 1.64
N LEU A 153 -16.84 3.91 0.42
CA LEU A 153 -17.24 3.10 -0.75
C LEU A 153 -16.21 2.03 -1.10
N PHE A 154 -14.92 2.35 -1.01
CA PHE A 154 -13.83 1.39 -1.24
C PHE A 154 -13.86 0.24 -0.23
N PHE A 155 -14.10 0.54 1.04
CA PHE A 155 -14.11 -0.43 2.13
C PHE A 155 -15.42 -1.22 2.25
N LYS A 156 -16.49 -0.75 1.61
CA LYS A 156 -17.80 -1.41 1.63
C LYS A 156 -17.71 -2.81 1.03
N GLY A 157 -18.20 -3.81 1.78
CA GLY A 157 -18.23 -5.22 1.33
C GLY A 157 -16.92 -5.99 1.50
N HIS A 158 -15.84 -5.35 1.97
CA HIS A 158 -14.53 -5.99 2.18
C HIS A 158 -14.22 -6.21 3.67
N GLU A 159 -15.25 -6.26 4.52
CA GLU A 159 -15.11 -6.39 5.96
C GLU A 159 -14.31 -7.66 6.33
N GLY A 160 -13.36 -7.53 7.27
CA GLY A 160 -12.48 -8.62 7.68
C GLY A 160 -11.15 -8.72 6.93
N PHE A 161 -11.07 -8.19 5.70
CA PHE A 161 -9.83 -8.16 4.91
C PHE A 161 -8.95 -6.93 5.15
N TYR A 162 -9.43 -5.97 5.93
CA TYR A 162 -8.67 -4.75 6.24
C TYR A 162 -8.78 -4.33 7.71
N SER A 163 -7.74 -3.65 8.18
CA SER A 163 -7.73 -2.88 9.44
C SER A 163 -7.46 -1.43 9.09
N ILE A 164 -8.20 -0.50 9.68
CA ILE A 164 -8.01 0.94 9.48
C ILE A 164 -7.49 1.54 10.79
N TYR A 165 -6.46 2.37 10.68
CA TYR A 165 -5.91 3.17 11.75
C TYR A 165 -5.86 4.63 11.29
N VAL A 166 -6.45 5.52 12.07
CA VAL A 166 -6.45 6.95 11.77
C VAL A 166 -5.70 7.67 12.86
N HIS A 167 -4.62 8.36 12.49
CA HIS A 167 -3.87 9.22 13.38
C HIS A 167 -4.12 10.68 12.98
N CYS A 168 -4.70 11.42 13.91
CA CYS A 168 -4.97 12.86 13.76
C CYS A 168 -3.98 13.67 14.59
N ASN A 169 -3.83 14.96 14.26
CA ASN A 169 -3.13 15.89 15.14
C ASN A 169 -3.88 15.98 16.50
N PRO A 170 -3.20 15.96 17.66
CA PRO A 170 -3.86 16.08 18.96
C PRO A 170 -4.65 17.38 19.15
N SER A 171 -4.30 18.46 18.43
CA SER A 171 -5.07 19.70 18.44
C SER A 171 -6.42 19.60 17.72
N PHE A 172 -6.61 18.54 16.93
CA PHE A 172 -7.85 18.30 16.20
C PHE A 172 -8.84 17.52 17.07
N ASN A 173 -9.78 18.25 17.66
CA ASN A 173 -10.96 17.66 18.29
C ASN A 173 -11.97 17.30 17.20
N GLY A 174 -11.70 16.21 16.48
CA GLY A 174 -12.55 15.75 15.39
C GLY A 174 -13.93 15.30 15.89
N SER A 175 -14.97 15.57 15.11
CA SER A 175 -16.28 14.97 15.32
C SER A 175 -16.18 13.45 15.20
N LEU A 176 -16.71 12.73 16.19
CA LEU A 176 -16.73 11.27 16.19
C LEU A 176 -17.40 10.77 14.89
N PRO A 177 -16.78 9.84 14.14
CA PRO A 177 -17.41 9.26 12.97
C PRO A 177 -18.77 8.66 13.32
N SER A 178 -19.71 8.69 12.37
CA SER A 178 -21.01 8.03 12.54
C SER A 178 -20.82 6.57 12.96
N PRO A 179 -21.67 6.00 13.85
CA PRO A 179 -21.56 4.60 14.28
C PRO A 179 -21.52 3.59 13.13
N ASN A 180 -22.14 3.94 11.99
CA ASN A 180 -22.20 3.10 10.79
C ASN A 180 -21.00 3.30 9.84
N SER A 181 -20.08 4.22 10.17
CA SER A 181 -18.89 4.49 9.35
C SER A 181 -17.79 3.46 9.62
N VAL A 182 -17.05 3.10 8.57
CA VAL A 182 -15.88 2.20 8.66
C VAL A 182 -14.76 2.79 9.53
N PHE A 183 -14.77 4.11 9.76
CA PHE A 183 -13.80 4.84 10.57
C PHE A 183 -14.18 4.90 12.06
N HIS A 184 -15.36 4.43 12.46
CA HIS A 184 -15.79 4.46 13.85
C HIS A 184 -14.86 3.63 14.74
N GLY A 185 -14.39 4.24 15.84
CA GLY A 185 -13.47 3.60 16.79
C GLY A 185 -12.08 3.26 16.22
N ARG A 186 -11.69 3.86 15.09
CA ARG A 186 -10.38 3.63 14.44
C ARG A 186 -9.35 4.71 14.70
N MET A 187 -9.69 5.70 15.53
CA MET A 187 -8.80 6.81 15.87
C MET A 187 -7.80 6.37 16.95
N ILE A 188 -6.51 6.60 16.68
CA ILE A 188 -5.43 6.39 17.63
C ILE A 188 -5.03 7.75 18.21
N PRO A 189 -5.12 7.96 19.53
CA PRO A 189 -4.63 9.17 20.17
C PRO A 189 -3.10 9.20 20.16
N SER A 190 -2.50 10.34 19.81
CA SER A 190 -1.06 10.56 19.96
C SER A 190 -0.71 10.78 21.43
N LYS A 191 0.33 10.11 21.95
CA LYS A 191 0.78 10.29 23.35
C LYS A 191 1.48 11.64 23.59
N TYR A 192 2.24 12.15 22.62
CA TYR A 192 3.05 13.37 22.75
C TYR A 192 3.15 14.10 21.40
N CYS A 193 3.18 15.44 21.43
CA CYS A 193 3.72 16.27 20.36
C CYS A 193 5.13 16.69 20.75
#